data_AF-A2HYV7-F1
#
_entry.id   AF-A2HYV7-F1
#
_cell.length_a   1.000
_cell.length_b   1.000
_cell.length_c   1.000
_cell.angle_alpha   90.00
_cell.angle_beta   90.00
_cell.angle_gamma   90.00
#
_symmetry.space_group_name_H-M   'P 1'
#
loop_
_entity.id
_entity.type
_entity.pdbx_description
1 polymer ?
#
loop_
_entity_poly.entity_id
_entity_poly.type
_entity_poly.pdbx_seq_one_letter_code
_entity_poly.pdbx_strand_id
1 'polypeptide(L)'
;MFSILLAQLSLSVSGKVVGDNSYMIYDKDGRENYEIIKEPYTKVRIDGVTKNIKEATDLGYSVEIYNDENSDYVIISQTITNKGSTEKKIDLCTALNLKDSIDNVEASSL
;
A
#
# COMPACT_ATOMS: atom_id res chain seq x y z
N MET A 1 -34.52 16.38 13.50
CA MET A 1 -33.99 16.43 12.13
C MET A 1 -32.78 15.54 12.10
N PHE A 2 -32.93 14.40 11.43
CA PHE A 2 -31.94 13.36 11.29
C PHE A 2 -30.85 13.81 10.31
N SER A 3 -29.61 13.46 10.63
CA SER A 3 -28.50 13.18 9.72
C SER A 3 -28.17 14.21 8.64
N ILE A 4 -27.24 15.11 8.95
CA ILE A 4 -26.04 15.29 8.12
C ILE A 4 -24.87 15.52 9.10
N LEU A 5 -24.49 14.48 9.85
CA LEU A 5 -23.07 14.34 10.17
C LEU A 5 -22.40 14.22 8.81
N LEU A 6 -21.75 15.30 8.38
CA LEU A 6 -20.89 15.33 7.21
C LEU A 6 -19.85 14.23 7.42
N ALA A 7 -20.11 13.05 6.88
CA ALA A 7 -19.07 12.08 6.61
C ALA A 7 -18.00 12.85 5.86
N GLN A 8 -16.78 12.88 6.40
CA GLN A 8 -15.61 13.27 5.63
C GLN A 8 -15.54 12.29 4.46
N LEU A 9 -16.13 12.70 3.34
CA LEU A 9 -15.97 12.02 2.07
C LEU A 9 -14.53 12.32 1.69
N SER A 10 -13.65 11.34 1.91
CA SER A 10 -12.40 11.18 1.16
C SER A 10 -12.70 11.48 -0.31
N LEU A 11 -12.20 12.60 -0.83
CA LEU A 11 -12.55 13.09 -2.17
C LEU A 11 -11.51 12.69 -3.23
N SER A 12 -10.38 12.12 -2.84
CA SER A 12 -9.27 11.85 -3.77
C SER A 12 -8.27 10.88 -3.15
N VAL A 13 -8.02 9.75 -3.80
CA VAL A 13 -6.98 8.79 -3.40
C VAL A 13 -5.74 8.99 -4.28
N SER A 14 -4.56 8.98 -3.69
CA SER A 14 -3.30 9.01 -4.44
C SER A 14 -2.24 8.11 -3.81
N GLY A 15 -1.22 7.72 -4.55
CA GLY A 15 -0.11 6.93 -4.04
C GLY A 15 1.23 7.34 -4.62
N LYS A 16 2.30 6.92 -3.93
CA LYS A 16 3.67 7.07 -4.40
C LYS A 16 4.56 5.95 -3.90
N VAL A 17 5.58 5.62 -4.67
CA VAL A 17 6.69 4.76 -4.24
C VAL A 17 7.55 5.54 -3.25
N VAL A 18 7.88 4.95 -2.10
CA VAL A 18 8.66 5.63 -1.04
C VAL A 18 9.93 4.91 -0.64
N GLY A 19 10.21 3.77 -1.25
CA GLY A 19 11.49 3.09 -1.10
C GLY A 19 11.51 1.78 -1.88
N ASP A 20 12.60 1.04 -1.69
CA ASP A 20 12.75 -0.27 -2.32
C ASP A 20 11.62 -1.20 -1.86
N ASN A 21 10.77 -1.55 -2.82
CA ASN A 21 9.64 -2.46 -2.65
C ASN A 21 8.53 -1.91 -1.72
N SER A 22 8.49 -0.59 -1.47
CA SER A 22 7.51 0.04 -0.58
C SER A 22 6.80 1.22 -1.24
N TYR A 23 5.54 1.41 -0.89
CA TYR A 23 4.67 2.47 -1.39
C TYR A 23 3.70 2.91 -0.30
N MET A 24 3.19 4.13 -0.45
CA MET A 24 2.16 4.70 0.41
C MET A 24 0.94 5.06 -0.45
N ILE A 25 -0.24 4.93 0.14
CA ILE A 25 -1.49 5.47 -0.39
C ILE A 25 -1.99 6.53 0.59
N TYR A 26 -2.52 7.62 0.06
CA TYR A 26 -3.07 8.75 0.78
C TYR A 26 -4.51 8.98 0.39
N ASP A 27 -5.29 9.40 1.37
CA ASP A 27 -6.50 10.17 1.18
C ASP A 27 -6.12 11.66 1.17
N LYS A 28 -6.51 12.36 0.11
CA LYS A 28 -6.36 13.81 -0.01
C LYS A 28 -7.67 14.46 0.43
N ASP A 29 -7.72 14.89 1.68
CA ASP A 29 -8.68 15.92 2.12
C ASP A 29 -7.99 17.28 1.88
N GLY A 30 -8.71 18.29 1.39
CA GLY A 30 -8.17 19.55 0.84
C GLY A 30 -7.31 20.41 1.79
N ARG A 31 -6.99 19.91 2.99
CA ARG A 31 -6.13 20.52 4.01
C ARG A 31 -4.95 19.63 4.41
N GLU A 32 -5.07 18.29 4.33
CA GLU A 32 -4.06 17.34 4.80
C GLU A 32 -4.08 16.03 3.99
N ASN A 33 -2.91 15.41 3.83
CA ASN A 33 -2.80 14.07 3.24
C ASN A 33 -2.83 13.03 4.37
N TYR A 34 -3.91 12.27 4.48
CA TYR A 34 -4.00 11.18 5.43
C TYR A 34 -3.44 9.89 4.82
N GLU A 35 -2.41 9.32 5.45
CA GLU A 35 -1.77 8.10 4.98
C GLU A 35 -2.62 6.87 5.31
N ILE A 36 -3.10 6.16 4.29
CA ILE A 36 -3.99 4.99 4.41
C ILE A 36 -3.20 3.73 4.74
N ILE A 37 -2.00 3.57 4.17
CA ILE A 37 -1.15 2.39 4.34
C ILE A 37 0.10 2.79 5.12
N LYS A 38 0.33 2.14 6.26
CA LYS A 38 1.56 2.29 7.05
C LYS A 38 2.75 1.65 6.35
N GLU A 39 2.60 0.41 5.90
CA GLU A 39 3.60 -0.27 5.06
C GLU A 39 3.00 -1.50 4.34
N PRO A 40 3.45 -1.80 3.11
CA PRO A 40 3.18 -3.07 2.45
C PRO A 40 4.17 -4.15 2.92
N TYR A 41 3.65 -5.34 3.23
CA TYR A 41 4.45 -6.53 3.52
C TYR A 41 4.35 -7.52 2.38
N THR A 42 5.42 -7.65 1.61
CA THR A 42 5.49 -8.59 0.49
C THR A 42 6.41 -9.76 0.84
N LYS A 43 5.87 -10.99 0.76
CA LYS A 43 6.61 -12.24 0.88
C LYS A 43 6.53 -13.01 -0.43
N VAL A 44 7.58 -13.79 -0.68
CA VAL A 44 7.64 -14.74 -1.78
C VAL A 44 7.95 -16.13 -1.29
N ARG A 45 7.36 -17.13 -1.93
CA ARG A 45 7.75 -18.53 -1.78
C ARG A 45 8.41 -18.98 -3.08
N ILE A 46 9.67 -19.41 -2.99
CA ILE A 46 10.44 -19.93 -4.11
C ILE A 46 10.85 -21.35 -3.75
N ASP A 47 10.48 -22.32 -4.59
CA ASP A 47 10.81 -23.75 -4.40
C ASP A 47 10.48 -24.28 -3.01
N GLY A 48 9.37 -23.81 -2.44
CA GLY A 48 8.89 -24.23 -1.12
C GLY A 48 9.35 -23.36 0.05
N VAL A 49 10.36 -22.51 -0.12
CA VAL A 49 10.93 -21.65 0.95
C VAL A 49 10.33 -20.25 0.90
N THR A 50 9.72 -19.81 2.01
CA THR A 50 9.17 -18.46 2.16
C THR A 50 10.20 -17.50 2.73
N LYS A 51 10.33 -16.31 2.13
CA LYS A 51 11.20 -15.22 2.60
C LYS A 51 10.59 -13.85 2.31
N ASN A 52 11.12 -12.80 2.92
CA ASN A 52 10.72 -11.43 2.57
C ASN A 52 11.18 -11.14 1.13
N ILE A 53 10.40 -10.39 0.34
CA ILE A 53 10.81 -10.04 -1.04
C ILE A 53 12.16 -9.31 -1.07
N LYS A 54 12.48 -8.53 -0.03
CA LYS A 54 13.75 -7.82 0.10
C LYS A 54 14.96 -8.76 0.26
N GLU A 55 14.73 -10.00 0.69
CA GLU A 55 15.75 -11.03 0.89
C GLU A 55 15.89 -11.96 -0.34
N ALA A 56 15.00 -11.84 -1.33
CA ALA A 56 15.01 -12.66 -2.54
C ALA A 56 15.96 -12.07 -3.60
N THR A 57 17.26 -12.32 -3.43
CA THR A 57 18.32 -11.78 -4.30
C THR A 57 18.29 -12.33 -5.73
N ASP A 58 17.69 -13.50 -5.92
CA ASP A 58 17.53 -14.21 -7.17
C ASP A 58 16.31 -13.76 -7.99
N LEU A 59 15.56 -12.78 -7.47
CA LEU A 59 14.46 -12.12 -8.14
C LEU A 59 14.74 -10.62 -8.32
N GLY A 60 14.23 -10.07 -9.42
CA GLY A 60 13.93 -8.65 -9.53
C GLY A 60 12.54 -8.40 -8.99
N TYR A 61 12.38 -7.31 -8.25
CA TYR A 61 11.07 -6.83 -7.84
C TYR A 61 11.02 -5.32 -8.05
N SER A 62 9.93 -4.85 -8.64
CA SER A 62 9.66 -3.43 -8.81
C SER A 62 8.20 -3.14 -8.51
N VAL A 63 7.96 -1.92 -8.02
CA VAL A 63 6.61 -1.40 -7.80
C VAL A 63 6.46 -0.13 -8.62
N GLU A 64 5.34 -0.03 -9.33
CA GLU A 64 4.92 1.17 -10.02
C GLU A 64 3.56 1.60 -9.49
N ILE A 65 3.34 2.91 -9.39
CA ILE A 65 2.08 3.50 -8.93
C ILE A 65 1.53 4.38 -10.05
N TYR A 66 0.29 4.12 -10.44
CA TYR A 66 -0.46 4.96 -11.36
C TYR A 66 -1.63 5.59 -10.60
N ASN A 67 -1.69 6.92 -10.64
CA ASN A 67 -2.78 7.68 -10.06
C ASN A 67 -3.77 8.02 -11.16
N ASP A 68 -5.06 7.80 -10.93
CA ASP A 68 -6.09 8.31 -11.82
C ASP A 68 -6.04 9.84 -11.88
N GLU A 69 -6.30 10.43 -13.04
CA GLU A 69 -6.26 11.89 -13.23
C GLU A 69 -7.28 12.61 -12.35
N ASN A 70 -8.44 11.99 -12.11
CA ASN A 70 -9.49 12.50 -11.22
C ASN A 70 -9.31 12.03 -9.78
N SER A 71 -8.28 11.20 -9.51
CA SER A 71 -7.97 10.62 -8.21
C SER A 71 -9.05 9.69 -7.64
N ASP A 72 -9.85 9.06 -8.51
CA ASP A 72 -10.90 8.12 -8.09
C ASP A 72 -10.31 6.79 -7.60
N TYR A 73 -9.14 6.40 -8.11
CA TYR A 73 -8.44 5.17 -7.74
C TYR A 73 -6.92 5.29 -7.94
N VAL A 74 -6.21 4.33 -7.36
CA VAL A 74 -4.77 4.15 -7.52
C VAL A 74 -4.51 2.71 -7.95
N ILE A 75 -3.70 2.53 -8.99
CA ILE A 75 -3.22 1.21 -9.42
C ILE A 75 -1.82 1.00 -8.86
N ILE A 76 -1.64 -0.12 -8.17
CA ILE A 76 -0.34 -0.61 -7.72
C ILE A 76 0.04 -1.78 -8.60
N SER A 77 1.10 -1.62 -9.40
CA SER A 77 1.68 -2.69 -10.21
C SER A 77 2.89 -3.27 -9.50
N GLN A 78 2.93 -4.58 -9.32
CA GLN A 78 4.05 -5.31 -8.72
C GLN A 78 4.60 -6.28 -9.77
N THR A 79 5.86 -6.08 -10.18
CA THR A 79 6.52 -6.93 -11.18
C THR A 79 7.57 -7.79 -10.51
N ILE A 80 7.54 -9.09 -10.79
CA ILE A 80 8.57 -10.06 -10.39
C ILE A 80 9.29 -10.54 -11.64
N THR A 81 10.62 -10.46 -11.62
CA THR A 81 11.47 -10.96 -12.71
C THR A 81 12.38 -12.04 -12.17
N ASN A 82 12.33 -13.24 -12.74
CA ASN A 82 13.33 -14.26 -12.44
C ASN A 82 14.68 -13.84 -13.03
N LYS A 83 15.69 -13.61 -12.17
CA LYS A 83 17.06 -13.26 -12.61
C LYS A 83 17.93 -14.49 -12.84
N GLY A 84 17.44 -15.68 -12.50
CA GLY A 84 18.15 -16.95 -12.70
C GLY A 84 18.09 -17.43 -14.16
N SER A 85 18.89 -18.44 -14.46
CA SER A 85 18.93 -19.09 -15.78
C SER A 85 17.92 -20.23 -15.95
N THR A 86 17.24 -20.63 -14.87
CA THR A 86 16.25 -21.72 -14.87
C THR A 86 14.88 -21.19 -14.46
N GLU A 87 13.83 -21.80 -15.00
CA GLU A 87 12.44 -21.50 -14.60
C GLU A 87 12.23 -21.77 -13.10
N LYS A 88 11.39 -20.96 -12.46
CA LYS A 88 11.07 -21.04 -11.03
C LYS A 88 9.58 -20.94 -10.79
N LYS A 89 9.07 -21.71 -9.83
CA LYS A 89 7.72 -21.53 -9.30
C LYS A 89 7.77 -20.51 -8.17
N ILE A 90 6.96 -19.47 -8.30
CA ILE A 90 6.94 -18.33 -7.38
C ILE A 90 5.51 -18.09 -6.92
N ASP A 91 5.28 -18.16 -5.61
CA ASP A 91 4.05 -17.65 -5.01
C ASP A 91 4.33 -16.25 -4.43
N LEU A 92 3.51 -15.27 -4.81
CA LEU A 92 3.58 -13.90 -4.29
C LEU A 92 2.43 -13.66 -3.32
N CYS A 93 2.74 -13.07 -2.15
CA CYS A 93 1.73 -12.61 -1.21
C CYS A 93 2.11 -11.20 -0.73
N THR A 94 1.20 -10.25 -0.92
CA THR A 94 1.30 -8.89 -0.41
C THR A 94 0.16 -8.67 0.60
N ALA A 95 0.51 -8.24 1.80
CA ALA A 95 -0.43 -7.79 2.81
C ALA A 95 -0.25 -6.29 3.05
N LEU A 96 -1.35 -5.57 3.29
CA LEU A 96 -1.32 -4.13 3.53
C LEU A 96 -1.63 -3.85 4.99
N ASN A 97 -0.72 -3.15 5.67
CA ASN A 97 -0.98 -2.66 7.02
C ASN A 97 -1.69 -1.31 6.93
N LEU A 98 -3.00 -1.31 7.15
CA LEU A 98 -3.81 -0.10 7.09
C LEU A 98 -3.60 0.72 8.37
N LYS A 99 -3.50 2.04 8.21
CA LYS A 99 -3.39 2.98 9.32
C LYS A 99 -4.79 3.28 9.85
N ASP A 100 -5.08 2.84 11.06
CA ASP A 100 -6.34 3.19 11.73
C ASP A 100 -6.34 4.70 12.04
N SER A 101 -7.42 5.39 11.70
CA SER A 101 -7.56 6.86 11.84
C SER A 101 -7.91 7.34 13.23
N ILE A 102 -7.72 6.51 14.26
CA ILE A 102 -8.09 6.85 15.63
C ILE A 102 -6.83 7.23 16.41
N ASP A 103 -6.35 8.46 16.17
CA ASP A 103 -5.83 9.21 17.31
C ASP A 103 -7.02 9.38 18.26
N ASN A 104 -6.96 8.73 19.42
CA ASN A 104 -7.95 8.92 20.48
C ASN A 104 -8.03 10.43 20.76
N VAL A 105 -9.08 11.08 20.27
CA VAL A 105 -9.55 12.33 20.85
C VAL A 105 -9.92 11.93 22.27
N GLU A 106 -9.01 12.18 23.22
CA GLU A 106 -9.34 12.13 24.63
C GLU A 106 -10.63 12.92 24.78
N ALA A 107 -11.70 12.21 25.12
CA ALA A 107 -12.92 12.83 25.58
C ALA A 107 -12.55 13.57 26.86
N SER A 108 -12.11 14.82 26.70
CA SER A 108 -12.00 15.81 27.76
C SER A 108 -13.40 15.97 28.34
N SER A 109 -13.69 15.19 29.37
CA SER A 109 -14.80 15.43 30.26
C SER A 109 -14.58 16.76 30.99
N LEU A 110 -15.22 17.82 30.51
CA LEU A 110 -15.55 19.02 31.27
C LEU A 110 -17.00 19.42 30.97
#